data_AF-A0A7W1XQ80-F1
#
_entry.id   AF-A0A7W1XQ80-F1
#
_cell.length_a   1.000
_cell.length_b   1.000
_cell.length_c   1.000
_cell.angle_alpha   90.00
_cell.angle_beta   90.00
_cell.angle_gamma   90.00
#
_symmetry.space_group_name_H-M   'P 1'
#
loop_
_entity.id
_entity.type
_entity.pdbx_description
1 polymer ?
#
loop_
_entity_poly.entity_id
_entity_poly.type
_entity_poly.pdbx_seq_one_letter_code
_entity_poly.pdbx_strand_id
1 'polypeptide(L)' 'MKAEIRYWHDESNDQIHVIHIPSGKARKLAGKKKVERFLQVYRVTRDDCKRVRRGEDRLGLFKKKWF' A
#
# COMPACT_ATOMS: atom_id res chain seq x y z
N MET A 1 -14.75 7.23 7.80
CA MET A 1 -13.39 7.79 7.77
C MET A 1 -12.51 6.91 6.89
N LYS A 2 -11.78 7.49 5.93
CA LYS A 2 -10.77 6.76 5.16
C LYS A 2 -9.55 6.58 6.07
N ALA A 3 -9.03 5.37 6.16
CA ALA A 3 -7.97 5.07 7.12
C ALA A 3 -6.59 5.42 6.57
N GLU A 4 -5.73 6.01 7.39
CA GLU A 4 -4.36 6.38 6.99
C GLU A 4 -3.45 5.15 6.91
N ILE A 5 -2.67 5.10 5.83
CA ILE A 5 -1.66 4.09 5.57
C ILE A 5 -0.29 4.74 5.33
N ARG A 6 0.77 4.01 5.68
CA ARG A 6 2.12 4.20 5.16
C ARG A 6 2.46 3.11 4.18
N TYR A 7 3.17 3.44 3.11
CA TYR A 7 3.60 2.45 2.14
C TYR A 7 4.95 2.79 1.53
N TRP A 8 5.65 1.76 1.08
CA TRP A 8 6.92 1.86 0.34
C TRP A 8 7.10 0.63 -0.56
N HIS A 9 7.94 0.77 -1.58
CA HIS A 9 8.33 -0.30 -2.48
C HIS A 9 9.61 -0.94 -1.95
N ASP A 10 9.57 -2.25 -1.80
CA ASP A 10 10.71 -3.09 -1.49
C ASP A 10 11.25 -3.64 -2.81
N GLU A 11 12.30 -3.01 -3.31
CA GLU A 11 12.90 -3.30 -4.62
C GLU A 11 13.45 -4.73 -4.69
N SER A 12 14.00 -5.23 -3.57
CA SER A 12 14.59 -6.58 -3.48
C SER A 12 13.60 -7.71 -3.78
N ASN A 13 12.32 -7.53 -3.46
CA ASN A 13 11.29 -8.55 -3.67
C ASN A 13 10.16 -8.09 -4.61
N ASP A 14 10.33 -6.94 -5.28
CA ASP A 14 9.31 -6.25 -6.09
C ASP A 14 7.90 -6.28 -5.45
N GLN A 15 7.79 -5.75 -4.23
CA GLN A 15 6.54 -5.75 -3.46
C GLN A 15 6.27 -4.40 -2.80
N ILE A 16 5.00 -4.05 -2.64
CA ILE A 16 4.61 -2.86 -1.86
C ILE A 16 4.29 -3.29 -0.43
N HIS A 17 5.01 -2.73 0.53
CA HIS A 17 4.63 -2.82 1.93
C HIS A 17 3.61 -1.74 2.26
N VAL A 18 2.56 -2.10 2.97
CA VAL A 18 1.53 -1.17 3.42
C VAL A 18 1.25 -1.40 4.90
N ILE A 19 1.36 -0.35 5.70
CA ILE A 19 1.04 -0.33 7.13
C ILE A 19 -0.17 0.55 7.33
N HIS A 20 -1.19 0.02 7.99
CA HIS A 20 -2.32 0.77 8.47
C HIS A 20 -1.97 1.44 9.80
N ILE A 21 -1.90 2.77 9.80
CA ILE A 21 -1.41 3.55 10.94
C ILE A 21 -2.26 3.38 12.20
N PRO A 22 -3.60 3.46 12.16
CA PRO A 22 -4.36 3.42 13.39
C PRO A 22 -4.47 2.02 14.01
N SER A 23 -4.20 0.93 13.28
CA SER A 23 -4.23 -0.43 13.85
C SER A 23 -2.88 -1.12 13.93
N GLY A 24 -1.82 -0.52 13.41
CA GLY A 24 -0.49 -1.13 13.29
C GLY A 24 -0.42 -2.33 12.33
N LYS A 25 -1.53 -2.73 11.69
CA LYS A 25 -1.55 -3.91 10.80
C LYS A 25 -0.75 -3.64 9.53
N ALA A 26 0.08 -4.59 9.13
CA ALA A 26 0.83 -4.54 7.88
C ALA A 26 0.29 -5.54 6.85
N ARG A 27 0.36 -5.19 5.58
CA ARG A 27 0.11 -6.06 4.42
C ARG A 27 1.22 -5.88 3.41
N LYS A 28 1.62 -6.99 2.79
CA LYS A 28 2.57 -7.01 1.68
C LYS A 28 1.81 -7.31 0.39
N LEU A 29 1.99 -6.47 -0.62
CA LEU A 29 1.44 -6.67 -1.95
C LEU A 29 2.57 -7.12 -2.88
N ALA A 30 2.74 -8.43 -2.96
CA ALA A 30 3.69 -9.06 -3.88
C ALA A 30 3.03 -9.40 -5.22
N GLY A 31 3.81 -9.30 -6.30
CA GLY A 31 3.43 -9.70 -7.64
C GLY A 31 3.05 -8.54 -8.55
N LYS A 32 3.53 -8.61 -9.80
CA LYS A 32 3.47 -7.54 -10.81
C LYS A 32 2.10 -6.87 -10.91
N LYS A 33 1.02 -7.64 -11.12
CA LYS A 33 -0.36 -7.10 -11.25
C LYS A 33 -0.83 -6.32 -10.01
N LYS A 34 -0.48 -6.77 -8.80
CA LYS A 34 -0.90 -6.09 -7.56
C LYS A 34 -0.10 -4.81 -7.34
N VAL A 35 1.21 -4.86 -7.61
CA VAL A 35 2.10 -3.71 -7.54
C VAL A 35 1.67 -2.64 -8.55
N GLU A 36 1.50 -3.00 -9.83
CA GLU A 36 1.06 -2.06 -10.86
C GLU A 36 -0.29 -1.42 -10.54
N ARG A 37 -1.27 -2.21 -10.09
CA ARG A 37 -2.57 -1.68 -9.65
C ARG A 37 -2.43 -0.71 -8.48
N PHE A 38 -1.55 -1.00 -7.53
CA PHE A 38 -1.29 -0.09 -6.41
C PHE A 38 -0.72 1.24 -6.92
N LEU A 39 0.35 1.19 -7.70
CA LEU A 39 1.00 2.37 -8.26
C LEU A 39 0.01 3.26 -9.05
N GLN A 40 -0.86 2.64 -9.85
CA GLN A 40 -1.91 3.34 -10.60
C GLN A 40 -2.93 4.04 -9.69
N VAL A 41 -3.46 3.37 -8.66
CA VAL A 41 -4.48 3.94 -7.76
C VAL A 41 -3.93 5.09 -6.93
N TYR A 42 -2.65 5.01 -6.55
CA TYR A 42 -1.98 6.06 -5.78
C TYR A 42 -1.33 7.13 -6.66
N ARG A 43 -1.32 6.94 -7.99
CA ARG A 43 -0.66 7.82 -8.98
C ARG A 43 0.80 8.09 -8.64
N VAL A 44 1.51 7.04 -8.26
CA VAL A 44 2.93 7.08 -7.88
C VAL A 44 3.72 6.09 -8.73
N THR A 45 5.00 6.36 -8.91
CA THR A 45 5.93 5.43 -9.55
C THR A 45 6.59 4.49 -8.54
N ARG A 46 7.36 3.50 -9.03
CA ARG A 46 8.23 2.67 -8.17
C ARG A 46 9.26 3.54 -7.45
N ASP A 47 9.88 4.48 -8.18
CA ASP A 47 10.91 5.36 -7.65
C ASP A 47 10.37 6.29 -6.55
N ASP A 48 9.17 6.84 -6.74
CA ASP A 48 8.43 7.59 -5.72
C ASP A 48 8.27 6.83 -4.39
N CYS A 49 8.22 5.50 -4.47
CA CYS A 49 7.97 4.60 -3.35
C CYS A 49 9.25 4.05 -2.71
N LYS A 50 10.45 4.44 -3.18
CA LYS A 50 11.72 4.09 -2.50
C LYS A 50 11.79 4.64 -1.07
N ARG A 51 11.10 5.74 -0.82
CA ARG A 51 10.91 6.31 0.52
C ARG A 51 9.51 5.97 1.04
N VAL A 52 9.38 5.94 2.36
CA VAL A 52 8.07 5.77 3.02
C VAL A 52 7.17 6.95 2.68
N ARG A 53 6.02 6.66 2.06
CA ARG A 53 4.96 7.63 1.79
C ARG A 53 3.77 7.41 2.70
N ARG A 54 2.96 8.45 2.86
CA ARG A 54 1.65 8.40 3.56
C ARG A 54 0.53 8.57 2.55
N GLY A 55 -0.61 7.96 2.83
CA GLY A 55 -1.80 8.11 2.03
C GLY A 55 -3.02 7.51 2.70
N GLU A 56 -4.16 7.59 2.03
CA GLU A 56 -5.40 6.97 2.48
C GLU A 56 -5.52 5.56 1.91
N ASP A 57 -6.16 4.62 2.63
CA ASP A 57 -6.45 3.26 2.14
C ASP A 57 -7.50 3.27 1.02
N ARG A 58 -7.09 3.71 -0.18
CA ARG A 58 -7.94 3.81 -1.39
C ARG A 58 -8.34 2.44 -1.93
N LEU A 59 -7.52 1.43 -1.68
CA LEU A 59 -7.77 0.05 -2.10
C LEU A 59 -8.61 -0.75 -1.09
N GLY A 60 -8.94 -0.16 0.07
CA GLY A 60 -9.69 -0.85 1.12
C GLY A 60 -8.96 -2.10 1.65
N LEU A 61 -7.63 -2.08 1.65
CA LEU A 61 -6.78 -3.19 2.11
C LEU A 61 -7.06 -3.56 3.57
N PHE A 62 -7.56 -2.62 4.36
CA PHE A 62 -7.82 -2.79 5.80
C PHE A 62 -9.28 -2.56 6.17
N LYS A 63 -10.19 -2.43 5.19
CA LYS A 63 -11.62 -2.39 5.48
C LYS A 63 -12.06 -3.71 6.12
N LYS A 64 -12.77 -3.64 7.26
CA LYS A 64 -13.50 -4.79 7.81
C LYS A 64 -14.50 -5.25 6.75
N LYS A 65 -14.32 -6.45 6.21
CA LYS A 65 -15.40 -7.16 5.52
C LYS A 65 -16.47 -7.43 6.58
N TRP A 66 -17.61 -6.78 6.48
CA TRP A 66 -18.83 -7.26 7.13
C TRP A 66 -19.30 -8.44 6.28
N PHE A 67 -19.09 -9.65 6.80
CA PHE A 67 -19.85 -10.84 6.44
C PHE A 67 -20.76 -11.12 7.62
#